data_AF-A0A951SF71-F1
#
_entry.id   AF-A0A951SF71-F1
#
_cell.length_a   1.000
_cell.length_b   1.000
_cell.length_c   1.000
_cell.angle_alpha   90.00
_cell.angle_beta   90.00
_cell.angle_gamma   90.00
#
_symmetry.space_group_name_H-M   'P 1'
#
loop_
_entity.id
_entity.type
_entity.pdbx_description
1 polymer ?
#
loop_
_entity_poly.entity_id
_entity_poly.type
_entity_poly.pdbx_seq_one_letter_code
_entity_poly.pdbx_strand_id
1 'polypeptide(L)' 'MAHPLEDTNFTHWRGDLETQLKRLHGVNLRDLGIDRRSLQDRFYSGESLFTALDGIARLHRLA' A
#
# COMPACT_ATOMS: atom_id res chain seq x y z
N MET A 1 -13.55 9.67 -3.61
CA MET A 1 -13.64 9.85 -5.08
C MET A 1 -13.83 8.48 -5.73
N ALA A 2 -14.38 8.41 -6.95
CA ALA A 2 -14.43 7.17 -7.71
C ALA A 2 -13.08 7.00 -8.43
N HIS A 3 -12.31 6.00 -8.03
CA HIS A 3 -11.03 5.67 -8.66
C HIS A 3 -11.26 4.73 -9.85
N PRO A 4 -10.46 4.81 -10.91
CA PRO A 4 -10.58 3.86 -12.02
C PRO A 4 -10.39 2.42 -11.52
N LEU A 5 -11.18 1.51 -12.09
CA LEU A 5 -11.17 0.09 -11.75
C LEU A 5 -9.83 -0.56 -12.12
N GLU A 6 -9.26 -0.16 -13.25
CA GLU A 6 -7.97 -0.61 -13.76
C GLU A 6 -7.06 0.58 -13.94
N ASP A 7 -5.96 0.59 -13.18
CA ASP A 7 -4.90 1.58 -13.28
C ASP A 7 -3.58 0.84 -13.13
N THR A 8 -2.80 0.85 -14.21
CA THR A 8 -1.50 0.17 -14.30
C THR A 8 -0.50 0.76 -13.32
N ASN A 9 -0.49 2.08 -13.14
CA ASN A 9 0.42 2.76 -12.22
C ASN A 9 0.08 2.40 -10.77
N PHE A 10 -1.21 2.41 -10.41
CA PHE A 10 -1.67 1.93 -9.11
C PHE A 10 -1.29 0.46 -8.89
N THR A 11 -1.46 -0.38 -9.91
CA THR A 11 -1.16 -1.81 -9.83
C THR A 11 0.33 -2.07 -9.57
N HIS A 12 1.22 -1.36 -10.28
CA HIS A 12 2.66 -1.42 -10.05
C HIS A 12 3.03 -0.89 -8.66
N TRP A 13 2.55 0.30 -8.31
CA TRP A 13 2.80 0.91 -7.00
C TRP A 13 2.36 0.01 -5.84
N ARG A 14 1.19 -0.62 -5.94
CA ARG A 14 0.68 -1.58 -4.96
C ARG A 14 1.55 -2.83 -4.89
N GLY A 15 1.99 -3.35 -6.04
CA GLY A 15 2.88 -4.52 -6.11
C GLY A 15 4.24 -4.26 -5.48
N ASP A 16 4.82 -3.07 -5.72
CA ASP A 16 6.06 -2.64 -5.08
C ASP A 16 5.88 -2.54 -3.56
N LEU A 17 4.75 -1.97 -3.10
CA LEU A 17 4.44 -1.85 -1.68
C LEU A 17 4.34 -3.22 -1.00
N GLU A 18 3.63 -4.16 -1.61
CA GLU A 18 3.49 -5.53 -1.11
C GLU A 18 4.85 -6.25 -1.07
N THR A 19 5.67 -6.08 -2.11
CA THR A 19 7.03 -6.63 -2.18
C THR A 19 7.90 -6.11 -1.04
N GLN A 20 7.87 -4.80 -0.76
CA GLN A 20 8.65 -4.22 0.33
C GLN A 20 8.15 -4.66 1.70
N LEU A 21 6.83 -4.68 1.94
CA LEU A 21 6.24 -5.17 3.19
C LEU A 21 6.64 -6.63 3.45
N LYS A 22 6.57 -7.48 2.42
CA LYS A 22 6.95 -8.88 2.54
C LYS A 22 8.45 -9.02 2.84
N ARG A 23 9.29 -8.23 2.18
CA ARG A 23 10.75 -8.27 2.36
C ARG A 23 11.19 -7.78 3.74
N LEU A 24 10.58 -6.72 4.26
CA LEU A 24 11.00 -6.07 5.51
C LEU A 24 10.35 -6.67 6.75
N HIS A 25 9.06 -7.02 6.67
CA HIS A 25 8.25 -7.41 7.82
C HIS A 25 7.64 -8.82 7.68
N GLY A 26 7.82 -9.50 6.55
CA GLY A 26 7.30 -10.85 6.34
C GLY A 26 5.78 -10.93 6.12
N VAL A 27 5.08 -9.79 6.08
CA VAL A 27 3.62 -9.68 5.97
C VAL A 27 3.18 -9.16 4.61
N ASN A 28 1.94 -9.45 4.21
CA ASN A 28 1.32 -8.85 3.02
C ASN A 28 0.19 -7.89 3.40
N LEU A 29 -0.25 -7.07 2.45
CA LEU A 29 -1.36 -6.12 2.65
C LEU A 29 -2.65 -6.80 3.13
N ARG A 30 -2.91 -8.02 2.62
CA ARG A 30 -4.06 -8.83 3.02
C ARG A 30 -3.99 -9.28 4.49
N ASP A 31 -2.80 -9.65 4.96
CA ASP A 31 -2.59 -10.09 6.36
C ASP A 31 -2.82 -8.92 7.34
N LEU A 32 -2.56 -7.70 6.88
CA LEU A 32 -2.79 -6.46 7.61
C LEU A 32 -4.24 -5.96 7.51
N GLY A 33 -5.10 -6.63 6.73
CA GLY A 33 -6.49 -6.21 6.54
C GLY A 33 -6.63 -4.90 5.75
N ILE A 34 -5.60 -4.51 5.00
CA ILE A 34 -5.61 -3.27 4.21
C ILE A 34 -6.40 -3.50 2.93
N ASP A 35 -7.50 -2.78 2.78
CA ASP A 35 -8.33 -2.88 1.60
C ASP A 35 -7.78 -2.06 0.42
N ARG A 36 -8.19 -2.44 -0.79
CA ARG A 36 -7.75 -1.78 -2.03
C ARG A 36 -8.12 -0.30 -2.07
N ARG A 37 -9.30 0.08 -1.55
CA ARG A 37 -9.79 1.46 -1.64
C ARG A 37 -8.95 2.39 -0.77
N SER A 38 -8.59 1.96 0.44
CA SER A 38 -7.65 2.66 1.32
C SER A 38 -6.30 2.90 0.63
N LEU A 39 -5.79 1.92 -0.12
CA LEU A 39 -4.56 2.09 -0.90
C LEU A 39 -4.72 3.02 -2.10
N GLN A 40 -5.87 2.98 -2.77
CA GLN A 40 -6.15 3.90 -3.87
C GLN A 40 -6.22 5.34 -3.37
N ASP A 41 -6.91 5.62 -2.25
CA ASP A 41 -6.98 6.96 -1.69
C ASP A 41 -5.57 7.52 -1.40
N ARG A 42 -4.67 6.70 -0.86
CA ARG A 42 -3.25 7.05 -0.67
C ARG A 42 -2.54 7.35 -1.98
N PHE A 43 -2.62 6.43 -2.95
CA PHE A 43 -1.99 6.59 -4.26
C PHE A 43 -2.46 7.86 -5.00
N TYR A 44 -3.77 8.08 -5.08
CA TYR A 44 -4.34 9.25 -5.77
C TYR A 44 -4.20 10.56 -4.98
N SER A 45 -3.89 10.50 -3.68
CA SER A 45 -3.45 11.67 -2.92
C SER A 45 -2.01 12.11 -3.25
N GLY A 46 -1.29 11.32 -4.06
CA GLY A 46 0.12 11.55 -4.41
C GLY A 46 1.10 11.03 -3.34
N GLU A 47 0.66 10.14 -2.45
CA GLU A 47 1.52 9.57 -1.43
C GLU A 47 2.62 8.70 -2.06
N SER A 48 3.87 8.94 -1.66
CA SER A 48 5.00 8.14 -2.14
C SER A 48 4.94 6.72 -1.59
N LEU A 49 5.58 5.78 -2.30
CA LEU A 49 5.71 4.39 -1.86
C LEU A 49 6.32 4.28 -0.44
N PHE A 50 7.37 5.06 -0.17
CA PHE A 50 8.07 5.04 1.11
C PHE A 50 7.21 5.59 2.26
N THR A 51 6.44 6.65 1.99
CA THR A 51 5.52 7.24 2.97
C THR A 51 4.40 6.26 3.31
N ALA A 52 3.82 5.61 2.31
CA ALA A 52 2.78 4.60 2.52
C ALA A 52 3.33 3.40 3.31
N LEU A 53 4.53 2.92 2.98
CA LEU A 53 5.21 1.83 3.66
C LEU A 53 5.46 2.14 5.15
N ASP A 54 6.07 3.29 5.46
CA ASP A 54 6.31 3.74 6.84
C ASP A 54 5.00 3.92 7.62
N GLY A 55 3.99 4.55 6.99
CA GLY A 55 2.68 4.74 7.61
C GLY A 55 1.98 3.41 7.93
N ILE A 56 2.06 2.42 7.03
CA ILE A 56 1.53 1.07 7.27
C ILE A 56 2.30 0.37 8.37
N ALA A 57 3.64 0.42 8.33
CA ALA A 57 4.48 -0.21 9.35
C ALA A 57 4.18 0.34 10.75
N ARG A 58 4.03 1.66 10.90
CA ARG A 58 3.66 2.30 12.17
C ARG A 58 2.26 1.95 12.65
N LEU A 59 1.27 1.99 11.75
CA LEU A 59 -0.12 1.69 12.08
C LEU A 59 -0.27 0.26 12.63
N HIS A 60 0.48 -0.68 12.05
CA HIS A 60 0.43 -2.09 12.42
C HIS A 60 1.53 -2.53 13.40
N ARG A 61 2.33 -1.59 13.91
CA ARG A 61 3.44 -1.85 14.86
C ARG A 61 4.40 -2.95 14.37
N LEU A 62 4.73 -2.89 13.07
CA LEU A 62 5.64 -3.84 12.41
C LEU A 62 7.12 -3.49 12.63
N ALA A 63 7.39 -2.38 13.32
CA ALA A 63 8.68 -1.89 13.80
C ALA A 63 8.51 -1.28 15.19
#